data_AF-A0AAW9B0M2-F1
#
_entry.id   AF-A0AAW9B0M2-F1
#
_cell.length_a   1.000
_cell.length_b   1.000
_cell.length_c   1.000
_cell.angle_alpha   90.00
_cell.angle_beta   90.00
_cell.angle_gamma   90.00
#
_symmetry.space_group_name_H-M   'P 1'
#
loop_
_entity.id
_entity.type
_entity.pdbx_description
1 polymer ?
#
loop_
_entity_poly.entity_id
_entity_poly.type
_entity_poly.pdbx_seq_one_letter_code
_entity_poly.pdbx_strand_id
1 'polypeptide(L)'
;MCLPAQDSPTQHQWSLFYNHLAHDFGCGKGPKQVAHDKIADLVVSKIVTPELTINSDRDTNWLRTLFRRHRKAFSYLQHLMVWSAFIPEMSVGEIIKEVKSKEGATISFSKDNVHLVPNSNEKKRNQWRDLIGKTPIKKARKLRGGGALYAWLYRNDRDWLLAFNRVHQSQSHVRQKKVDWNARDRSLTKQLIRIVERLDTVIDGPRRSKNFLLKQLDDYGSVSKKLNLLPLLSLTVNRYQESVFEFQARRLVMAVIAKSKKGSGMSRWKLMRSASLPKERILPIVDDLLDWVVIGSNIK
;
A
#
# COMPACT_ATOMS: atom_id res chain seq x y z
N MET A 1 -6.89 -35.17 -23.66
CA MET A 1 -6.59 -35.09 -25.11
C MET A 1 -5.09 -34.97 -25.24
N CYS A 2 -4.39 -36.05 -25.60
CA CYS A 2 -2.93 -36.03 -25.74
C CYS A 2 -2.55 -35.31 -27.03
N LEU A 3 -1.59 -34.38 -26.94
CA LEU A 3 -1.01 -33.76 -28.12
C LEU A 3 -0.20 -34.83 -28.89
N PRO A 4 -0.19 -34.80 -30.23
CA PRO A 4 0.67 -35.67 -31.02
C PRO A 4 2.13 -35.45 -30.64
N ALA A 5 2.99 -36.45 -30.85
CA ALA A 5 4.43 -36.30 -30.63
C ALA A 5 4.95 -35.14 -31.50
N GLN A 6 5.60 -34.17 -30.87
CA GLN A 6 6.12 -32.98 -31.52
C GLN A 6 7.42 -32.56 -30.85
N ASP A 7 8.28 -31.88 -31.60
CA ASP A 7 9.52 -31.31 -31.06
C ASP A 7 9.21 -30.27 -29.97
N SER A 8 10.03 -30.28 -28.92
CA SER A 8 9.91 -29.30 -27.83
C SER A 8 10.42 -27.94 -28.27
N PRO A 9 9.81 -26.82 -27.81
CA PRO A 9 10.35 -25.50 -28.12
C PRO A 9 11.78 -25.32 -27.58
N THR A 10 12.60 -24.64 -28.37
CA THR A 10 13.99 -24.33 -28.05
C THR A 10 14.10 -23.38 -26.85
N GLN A 11 15.27 -23.39 -26.20
CA GLN A 11 15.57 -22.45 -25.12
C GLN A 11 15.47 -20.97 -25.58
N HIS A 12 15.77 -20.69 -26.85
CA HIS A 12 15.64 -19.35 -27.40
C HIS A 12 14.18 -18.90 -27.50
N GLN A 13 13.33 -19.77 -28.06
CA GLN A 13 11.88 -19.53 -28.14
C GLN A 13 11.26 -19.29 -26.76
N TRP A 14 11.65 -20.08 -25.76
CA TRP A 14 11.23 -19.86 -24.37
C TRP A 14 11.70 -18.51 -23.80
N SER A 15 12.95 -18.13 -24.07
CA SER A 15 13.50 -16.85 -23.62
C SER A 15 12.72 -15.66 -24.21
N LEU A 16 12.36 -15.73 -25.49
CA LEU A 16 11.55 -14.71 -26.16
C LEU A 16 10.13 -14.68 -25.63
N PHE A 17 9.51 -15.86 -25.43
CA PHE A 17 8.17 -15.97 -24.87
C PHE A 17 8.07 -15.32 -23.49
N TYR A 18 8.96 -15.67 -22.55
CA TYR A 18 8.90 -15.12 -21.20
C TYR A 18 9.29 -13.64 -21.12
N ASN A 19 10.19 -13.18 -21.99
CA ASN A 19 10.46 -11.76 -22.12
C ASN A 19 9.20 -11.00 -22.58
N HIS A 20 8.54 -11.46 -23.66
CA HIS A 20 7.29 -10.86 -24.12
C HIS A 20 6.19 -10.91 -23.07
N LEU A 21 6.04 -12.05 -22.39
CA LEU A 21 5.06 -12.22 -21.31
C LEU A 21 5.28 -11.21 -20.18
N ALA A 22 6.53 -10.96 -19.78
CA ALA A 22 6.83 -9.92 -18.78
C ALA A 22 6.50 -8.52 -19.30
N HIS A 23 6.81 -8.22 -20.56
CA HIS A 23 6.54 -6.93 -21.18
C HIS A 23 5.05 -6.64 -21.30
N ASP A 24 4.26 -7.62 -21.73
CA ASP A 24 2.81 -7.53 -21.91
C ASP A 24 2.07 -7.21 -20.59
N PHE A 25 2.67 -7.59 -19.46
CA PHE A 25 2.13 -7.36 -18.11
C PHE A 25 2.79 -6.17 -17.39
N GLY A 26 3.56 -5.34 -18.10
CA GLY A 26 4.16 -4.11 -17.54
C GLY A 26 5.35 -4.38 -16.59
N CYS A 27 5.93 -5.57 -16.68
CA CYS A 27 7.12 -5.99 -15.95
C CYS A 27 8.40 -5.83 -16.79
N GLY A 28 8.39 -5.17 -17.95
CA GLY A 28 9.59 -4.87 -18.72
C GLY A 28 10.49 -3.78 -18.10
N LYS A 29 11.81 -3.89 -18.31
CA LYS A 29 12.85 -2.87 -18.03
C LYS A 29 13.75 -2.75 -19.27
N GLY A 30 13.43 -1.84 -20.19
CA GLY A 30 14.10 -1.79 -21.50
C GLY A 30 13.82 -3.04 -22.35
N PRO A 31 14.45 -3.22 -23.53
CA PRO A 31 14.02 -4.22 -24.51
C PRO A 31 14.34 -5.68 -24.14
N LYS A 32 15.25 -5.91 -23.19
CA LYS A 32 15.75 -7.26 -22.83
C LYS A 32 15.72 -7.56 -21.34
N GLN A 33 15.46 -6.57 -20.48
CA GLN A 33 15.45 -6.77 -19.02
C GLN A 33 14.02 -6.73 -18.49
N VAL A 34 13.82 -7.30 -17.31
CA VAL A 34 12.51 -7.39 -16.66
C VAL A 34 12.59 -7.01 -15.18
N ALA A 35 11.52 -6.43 -14.66
CA ALA A 35 11.29 -6.09 -13.27
C ALA A 35 10.84 -7.34 -12.50
N HIS A 36 11.80 -8.15 -12.09
CA HIS A 36 11.55 -9.41 -11.37
C HIS A 36 10.71 -9.26 -10.10
N ASP A 37 10.80 -8.14 -9.39
CA ASP A 37 10.01 -7.93 -8.16
C ASP A 37 8.51 -7.82 -8.49
N LYS A 38 8.16 -7.16 -9.59
CA LYS A 38 6.77 -7.09 -10.08
C LYS A 38 6.25 -8.46 -10.57
N ILE A 39 7.13 -9.27 -11.14
CA ILE A 39 6.79 -10.63 -11.56
C ILE A 39 6.51 -11.49 -10.33
N ALA A 40 7.32 -11.35 -9.28
CA ALA A 40 7.10 -12.03 -8.01
C ALA A 40 5.74 -11.62 -7.39
N ASP A 41 5.41 -10.33 -7.35
CA ASP A 41 4.10 -9.86 -6.83
C ASP A 41 2.90 -10.54 -7.53
N LEU A 42 3.00 -10.76 -8.84
CA LEU A 42 1.94 -11.39 -9.63
C LEU A 42 1.83 -12.91 -9.39
N VAL A 43 2.95 -13.58 -9.16
CA VAL A 43 3.00 -15.05 -9.05
C VAL A 43 2.85 -15.53 -7.61
N VAL A 44 3.49 -14.86 -6.64
CA VAL A 44 3.53 -15.29 -5.23
C VAL A 44 2.13 -15.39 -4.63
N SER A 45 1.22 -14.48 -4.99
CA SER A 45 -0.19 -14.52 -4.55
C SER A 45 -1.00 -15.71 -5.10
N LYS A 46 -0.42 -16.47 -6.03
CA LYS A 46 -1.04 -17.62 -6.71
C LYS A 46 -0.31 -18.94 -6.42
N ILE A 47 0.71 -18.94 -5.56
CA ILE A 47 1.42 -20.17 -5.18
C ILE A 47 0.58 -20.99 -4.22
N VAL A 48 0.12 -22.15 -4.70
CA VAL A 48 -0.62 -23.13 -3.90
C VAL A 48 0.27 -24.32 -3.52
N THR A 49 1.39 -24.51 -4.22
CA THR A 49 2.25 -25.70 -4.12
C THR A 49 3.51 -25.38 -3.29
N PRO A 50 3.69 -26.00 -2.11
CA PRO A 50 4.84 -25.75 -1.23
C PRO A 50 6.21 -25.95 -1.89
N GLU A 51 6.31 -26.87 -2.85
CA GLU A 51 7.53 -27.21 -3.59
C GLU A 51 7.98 -26.09 -4.56
N LEU A 52 7.11 -25.11 -4.82
CA LEU A 52 7.39 -23.97 -5.71
C LEU A 52 7.54 -22.65 -4.94
N THR A 53 7.60 -22.71 -3.61
CA THR A 53 7.78 -21.55 -2.74
C THR A 53 9.01 -20.74 -3.16
N ILE A 54 8.83 -19.43 -3.31
CA ILE A 54 9.89 -18.52 -3.76
C ILE A 54 10.50 -17.86 -2.54
N ASN A 55 11.74 -18.24 -2.20
CA ASN A 55 12.52 -17.52 -1.20
C ASN A 55 12.99 -16.18 -1.79
N SER A 56 12.45 -15.08 -1.27
CA SER A 56 12.77 -13.71 -1.69
C SER A 56 14.19 -13.27 -1.33
N ASP A 57 14.82 -13.92 -0.36
CA ASP A 57 16.14 -13.55 0.20
C ASP A 57 17.34 -14.04 -0.63
N ARG A 58 17.13 -14.84 -1.68
CA ARG A 58 18.21 -15.31 -2.56
C ARG A 58 18.20 -14.56 -3.90
N ASP A 59 19.36 -14.04 -4.30
CA ASP A 59 19.59 -13.36 -5.58
C ASP A 59 19.28 -14.23 -6.82
N THR A 60 19.21 -15.55 -6.64
CA THR A 60 18.91 -16.54 -7.68
C THR A 60 17.81 -17.50 -7.24
N ASN A 61 16.58 -17.24 -7.66
CA ASN A 61 15.45 -18.17 -7.52
C ASN A 61 14.95 -18.68 -8.88
N TRP A 62 14.13 -19.74 -8.87
CA TRP A 62 13.65 -20.39 -10.11
C TRP A 62 12.82 -19.43 -10.97
N LEU A 63 11.99 -18.57 -10.37
CA LEU A 63 11.15 -17.62 -11.10
C LEU A 63 12.01 -16.54 -11.79
N ARG A 64 13.04 -16.03 -11.11
CA ARG A 64 14.02 -15.12 -11.71
C ARG A 64 14.77 -15.76 -12.87
N THR A 65 15.14 -17.03 -12.75
CA THR A 65 15.86 -17.75 -13.82
C THR A 65 14.96 -18.09 -15.01
N LEU A 66 13.67 -18.36 -14.79
CA LEU A 66 12.68 -18.59 -15.84
C LEU A 66 12.43 -17.34 -16.71
N PHE A 67 12.41 -16.15 -16.11
CA PHE A 67 12.24 -14.90 -16.86
C PHE A 67 13.56 -14.29 -17.38
N ARG A 68 14.68 -15.01 -17.24
CA ARG A 68 15.97 -14.68 -17.86
C ARG A 68 16.16 -15.51 -19.13
N ARG A 69 17.30 -15.31 -19.81
CA ARG A 69 17.71 -16.19 -20.91
C ARG A 69 17.77 -17.64 -20.40
N HIS A 70 16.99 -18.52 -21.02
CA HIS A 70 16.98 -19.93 -20.72
C HIS A 70 18.33 -20.54 -21.09
N ARG A 71 18.95 -21.23 -20.13
CA ARG A 71 20.18 -22.01 -20.30
C ARG A 71 19.98 -23.48 -19.93
N LYS A 72 18.79 -23.83 -19.46
CA LYS A 72 18.38 -25.16 -19.01
C LYS A 72 16.88 -25.35 -19.22
N ALA A 73 16.42 -26.59 -19.14
CA ALA A 73 15.00 -26.91 -19.05
C ALA A 73 14.45 -26.54 -17.65
N PHE A 74 13.17 -26.19 -17.61
CA PHE A 74 12.41 -25.94 -16.39
C PHE A 74 11.31 -27.00 -16.26
N SER A 75 10.85 -27.26 -15.04
CA SER A 75 9.81 -28.26 -14.83
C SER A 75 8.46 -27.76 -15.35
N TYR A 76 7.61 -28.68 -15.84
CA TYR A 76 6.28 -28.32 -16.30
C TYR A 76 5.46 -27.58 -15.23
N LEU A 77 5.66 -27.92 -13.95
CA LEU A 77 5.04 -27.21 -12.83
C LEU A 77 5.45 -25.74 -12.76
N GLN A 78 6.73 -25.42 -12.96
CA GLN A 78 7.21 -24.02 -12.98
C GLN A 78 6.55 -23.22 -14.11
N HIS A 79 6.38 -23.83 -15.28
CA HIS A 79 5.67 -23.22 -16.40
C HIS A 79 4.19 -23.01 -16.09
N LEU A 80 3.48 -24.05 -15.65
CA LEU A 80 2.06 -24.00 -15.32
C LEU A 80 1.75 -22.95 -14.24
N MET A 81 2.63 -22.80 -13.24
CA MET A 81 2.49 -21.78 -12.20
C MET A 81 2.56 -20.36 -12.74
N VAL A 82 3.46 -20.09 -13.68
CA VAL A 82 3.52 -18.77 -14.31
C VAL A 82 2.32 -18.55 -15.23
N TRP A 83 1.90 -19.57 -15.96
CA TRP A 83 0.75 -19.46 -16.85
C TRP A 83 -0.55 -19.25 -16.09
N SER A 84 -0.76 -19.90 -14.95
CA SER A 84 -1.94 -19.67 -14.12
C SER A 84 -2.00 -18.25 -13.55
N ALA A 85 -0.85 -17.62 -13.32
CA ALA A 85 -0.77 -16.25 -12.83
C ALA A 85 -0.94 -15.20 -13.96
N PHE A 86 -0.34 -15.43 -15.13
CA PHE A 86 -0.34 -14.46 -16.21
C PHE A 86 -1.47 -14.67 -17.23
N ILE A 87 -1.72 -15.91 -17.63
CA ILE A 87 -2.61 -16.27 -18.74
C ILE A 87 -3.50 -17.49 -18.38
N PRO A 88 -4.29 -17.43 -17.29
CA PRO A 88 -5.07 -18.58 -16.82
C PRO A 88 -6.11 -19.08 -17.83
N GLU A 89 -6.51 -18.24 -18.78
CA GLU A 89 -7.51 -18.56 -19.80
C GLU A 89 -6.91 -19.22 -21.05
N MET A 90 -5.59 -19.40 -21.13
CA MET A 90 -4.93 -20.05 -22.26
C MET A 90 -4.66 -21.52 -21.97
N SER A 91 -5.01 -22.40 -22.91
CA SER A 91 -4.69 -23.82 -22.81
C SER A 91 -3.19 -24.08 -23.03
N VAL A 92 -2.67 -25.19 -22.47
CA VAL A 92 -1.26 -25.58 -22.62
C VAL A 92 -0.89 -25.73 -24.10
N GLY A 93 -1.77 -26.29 -24.93
CA GLY A 93 -1.53 -26.44 -26.37
C GLY A 93 -1.35 -25.12 -27.10
N GLU A 94 -2.15 -24.09 -26.75
CA GLU A 94 -2.02 -22.74 -27.32
C GLU A 94 -0.71 -22.08 -26.88
N ILE A 95 -0.30 -22.28 -25.64
CA ILE A 95 0.95 -21.71 -25.13
C ILE A 95 2.15 -22.35 -25.82
N ILE A 96 2.17 -23.68 -25.98
CA ILE A 96 3.25 -24.36 -26.71
C ILE A 96 3.30 -23.90 -28.16
N LYS A 97 2.15 -23.71 -28.83
CA LYS A 97 2.09 -23.15 -30.18
C LYS A 97 2.66 -21.72 -30.24
N GLU A 98 2.35 -20.89 -29.26
CA GLU A 98 2.85 -19.52 -29.15
C GLU A 98 4.36 -19.45 -28.84
N VAL A 99 4.90 -20.41 -28.11
CA VAL A 99 6.34 -20.48 -27.86
C VAL A 99 7.06 -20.89 -29.14
N LYS A 100 6.54 -21.89 -29.86
CA LYS A 100 7.10 -22.32 -31.16
C LYS A 100 7.08 -21.21 -32.21
N SER A 101 6.09 -20.33 -32.18
CA SER A 101 5.99 -19.19 -33.11
C SER A 101 7.09 -18.13 -32.90
N LYS A 102 7.93 -18.25 -31.86
CA LYS A 102 9.04 -17.31 -31.57
C LYS A 102 10.33 -17.58 -32.37
N GLU A 103 10.24 -18.20 -33.54
CA GLU A 103 11.38 -18.37 -34.44
C GLU A 103 11.61 -17.14 -35.35
N GLY A 104 12.87 -16.69 -35.41
CA GLY A 104 13.44 -16.03 -36.60
C GLY A 104 13.26 -14.52 -36.78
N ALA A 105 13.52 -13.67 -35.78
CA ALA A 105 13.80 -12.25 -36.04
C ALA A 105 15.32 -12.03 -36.22
N THR A 106 15.87 -12.59 -37.30
CA THR A 106 17.03 -11.95 -37.95
C THR A 106 16.48 -10.75 -38.72
N ILE A 107 17.07 -9.59 -38.49
CA ILE A 107 16.68 -8.33 -39.12
C ILE A 107 16.68 -8.49 -40.64
N SER A 108 15.51 -8.43 -41.26
CA SER A 108 15.36 -7.99 -42.65
C SER A 108 14.04 -7.23 -42.78
N PHE A 109 14.15 -5.94 -43.09
CA PHE A 109 13.02 -5.20 -43.64
C PHE A 109 12.90 -5.64 -45.10
N SER A 110 11.76 -6.21 -45.48
CA SER A 110 11.40 -6.33 -46.89
C SER A 110 9.89 -6.13 -47.02
N LYS A 111 9.57 -5.21 -47.92
CA LYS A 111 8.25 -4.72 -48.29
C LYS A 111 7.45 -5.78 -49.04
N ASP A 112 6.13 -5.54 -49.02
CA ASP A 112 5.09 -5.94 -49.97
C ASP A 112 4.61 -7.41 -49.95
N ASN A 113 3.35 -7.62 -49.56
CA ASN A 113 2.24 -7.51 -50.51
C ASN A 113 0.85 -7.57 -49.84
N VAL A 114 -0.05 -6.80 -50.44
CA VAL A 114 -1.47 -6.63 -50.12
C VAL A 114 -2.26 -7.86 -50.55
N HIS A 115 -3.18 -8.34 -49.71
CA HIS A 115 -4.37 -9.05 -50.18
C HIS A 115 -5.62 -8.56 -49.43
N LEU A 116 -6.51 -7.93 -50.18
CA LEU A 116 -7.84 -7.48 -49.77
C LEU A 116 -8.82 -8.67 -49.76
N VAL A 117 -9.15 -9.14 -48.56
CA VAL A 117 -10.38 -9.89 -48.26
C VAL A 117 -11.14 -9.02 -47.25
N PRO A 118 -12.49 -8.94 -47.26
CA PRO A 118 -13.23 -8.07 -46.35
C PRO A 118 -12.76 -8.30 -44.90
N ASN A 119 -12.04 -7.31 -44.36
CA ASN A 119 -11.13 -7.49 -43.25
C ASN A 119 -11.90 -7.90 -41.98
N SER A 120 -11.90 -9.19 -41.64
CA SER A 120 -12.30 -9.69 -40.32
C SER A 120 -11.66 -8.86 -39.19
N ASN A 121 -10.45 -8.37 -39.46
CA ASN A 121 -9.70 -7.42 -38.65
C ASN A 121 -10.49 -6.12 -38.39
N GLU A 122 -11.08 -5.47 -39.40
CA GLU A 122 -11.73 -4.18 -39.26
C GLU A 122 -13.04 -4.23 -38.45
N LYS A 123 -13.81 -5.32 -38.58
CA LYS A 123 -14.97 -5.56 -37.72
C LYS A 123 -14.56 -5.68 -36.24
N LYS A 124 -13.46 -6.38 -35.98
CA LYS A 124 -12.92 -6.56 -34.63
C LYS A 124 -12.31 -5.25 -34.09
N ARG A 125 -11.64 -4.46 -34.95
CA ARG A 125 -11.17 -3.10 -34.64
C ARG A 125 -12.32 -2.20 -34.21
N ASN A 126 -13.44 -2.21 -34.95
CA ASN A 126 -14.65 -1.46 -34.62
C ASN A 126 -15.25 -1.85 -33.26
N GLN A 127 -15.36 -3.15 -33.00
CA GLN A 127 -15.85 -3.66 -31.71
C GLN A 127 -14.96 -3.19 -30.55
N TRP A 128 -13.64 -3.16 -30.76
CA TRP A 128 -12.70 -2.70 -29.74
C TRP A 128 -12.76 -1.18 -29.55
N ARG A 129 -12.91 -0.40 -30.63
CA ARG A 129 -13.14 1.05 -30.54
C ARG A 129 -14.39 1.39 -29.75
N ASP A 130 -15.52 0.74 -30.04
CA ASP A 130 -16.78 0.97 -29.32
C ASP A 130 -16.64 0.63 -27.82
N LEU A 131 -15.95 -0.47 -27.51
CA LEU A 131 -15.73 -0.90 -26.14
C LEU A 131 -14.85 0.09 -25.35
N ILE A 132 -13.78 0.61 -25.97
CA ILE A 132 -12.88 1.59 -25.34
C ILE A 132 -13.51 2.99 -25.26
N GLY A 133 -14.38 3.36 -26.20
CA GLY A 133 -15.14 4.62 -26.14
C GLY A 133 -16.07 4.69 -24.91
N LYS A 134 -16.54 3.54 -24.42
CA LYS A 134 -17.45 3.46 -23.26
C LYS A 134 -16.74 3.14 -21.95
N THR A 135 -15.55 2.55 -21.98
CA THR A 135 -14.91 1.97 -20.78
C THR A 135 -13.38 2.03 -20.86
N PRO A 136 -12.66 2.39 -19.77
CA PRO A 136 -11.20 2.33 -19.75
C PRO A 136 -10.66 0.93 -20.07
N ILE A 137 -9.55 0.85 -20.83
CA ILE A 137 -8.95 -0.40 -21.34
C ILE A 137 -8.82 -1.51 -20.27
N LYS A 138 -8.44 -1.15 -19.03
CA LYS A 138 -8.32 -2.12 -17.92
C LYS A 138 -9.64 -2.77 -17.53
N LYS A 139 -10.74 -2.01 -17.58
CA LYS A 139 -12.09 -2.51 -17.30
C LYS A 139 -12.69 -3.19 -18.53
N ALA A 140 -12.45 -2.67 -19.73
CA ALA A 140 -12.93 -3.23 -21.00
C ALA A 140 -12.50 -4.69 -21.20
N ARG A 141 -11.27 -5.05 -20.85
CA ARG A 141 -10.77 -6.44 -20.90
C ARG A 141 -11.49 -7.40 -19.97
N LYS A 142 -12.10 -6.90 -18.89
CA LYS A 142 -12.82 -7.71 -17.89
C LYS A 142 -14.31 -7.82 -18.18
N LEU A 143 -14.84 -7.07 -19.15
CA LEU A 143 -16.22 -7.17 -19.58
C LEU A 143 -16.45 -8.45 -20.39
N ARG A 144 -17.68 -8.97 -20.34
CA ARG A 144 -18.08 -10.17 -21.08
C ARG A 144 -17.79 -10.00 -22.57
N GLY A 145 -16.97 -10.88 -23.14
CA GLY A 145 -16.52 -10.81 -24.54
C GLY A 145 -15.38 -9.83 -24.84
N GLY A 146 -15.07 -8.88 -23.95
CA GLY A 146 -13.99 -7.91 -24.11
C GLY A 146 -12.60 -8.54 -24.03
N GLY A 147 -12.40 -9.51 -23.11
CA GLY A 147 -11.15 -10.27 -23.02
C GLY A 147 -10.89 -11.13 -24.26
N ALA A 148 -11.92 -11.82 -24.76
CA ALA A 148 -11.83 -12.62 -25.98
C ALA A 148 -11.55 -11.77 -27.22
N LEU A 149 -12.19 -10.59 -27.32
CA LEU A 149 -11.96 -9.64 -28.39
C LEU A 149 -10.53 -9.07 -28.37
N TYR A 150 -10.04 -8.70 -27.19
CA TYR A 150 -8.66 -8.26 -27.00
C TYR A 150 -7.67 -9.34 -27.43
N ALA A 151 -7.88 -10.58 -26.97
CA ALA A 151 -7.00 -11.71 -27.30
C ALA A 151 -7.03 -12.04 -28.80
N TRP A 152 -8.18 -11.89 -29.46
CA TRP A 152 -8.29 -12.06 -30.90
C TRP A 152 -7.50 -10.99 -31.65
N LEU A 153 -7.67 -9.71 -31.31
CA LEU A 153 -6.95 -8.60 -31.94
C LEU A 153 -5.45 -8.65 -31.66
N TYR A 154 -5.06 -9.10 -30.47
CA TYR A 154 -3.64 -9.26 -30.14
C TYR A 154 -2.96 -10.33 -31.01
N ARG A 155 -3.69 -11.40 -31.38
CA ARG A 155 -3.19 -12.49 -32.24
C ARG A 155 -3.18 -12.15 -33.73
N ASN A 156 -4.18 -11.41 -34.21
CA ASN A 156 -4.42 -11.20 -35.63
C ASN A 156 -4.08 -9.78 -36.12
N ASP A 157 -3.92 -8.83 -35.20
CA ASP A 157 -3.83 -7.40 -35.50
C ASP A 157 -3.11 -6.60 -34.40
N ARG A 158 -1.96 -7.13 -34.00
CA ARG A 158 -1.21 -6.71 -32.81
C ARG A 158 -0.77 -5.26 -32.88
N ASP A 159 -0.17 -4.86 -34.00
CA ASP A 159 0.42 -3.54 -34.16
C ASP A 159 -0.64 -2.44 -34.07
N TRP A 160 -1.80 -2.66 -34.71
CA TRP A 160 -2.93 -1.75 -34.59
C TRP A 160 -3.45 -1.69 -33.14
N LEU A 161 -3.64 -2.84 -32.48
CA LEU A 161 -4.17 -2.88 -31.12
C LEU A 161 -3.26 -2.16 -30.13
N LEU A 162 -1.95 -2.35 -30.23
CA LEU A 162 -0.96 -1.71 -29.36
C LEU A 162 -0.86 -0.21 -29.64
N ALA A 163 -0.84 0.20 -30.91
CA ALA A 163 -0.84 1.61 -31.29
C ALA A 163 -2.11 2.32 -30.79
N PHE A 164 -3.28 1.71 -31.01
CA PHE A 164 -4.56 2.23 -30.54
C PHE A 164 -4.60 2.32 -29.00
N ASN A 165 -4.27 1.24 -28.30
CA ASN A 165 -4.28 1.25 -26.83
C ASN A 165 -3.26 2.23 -26.24
N ARG A 166 -2.13 2.49 -26.90
CA ARG A 166 -1.14 3.49 -26.45
C ARG A 166 -1.72 4.90 -26.45
N VAL A 167 -2.48 5.26 -27.48
CA VAL A 167 -3.15 6.57 -27.58
C VAL A 167 -4.32 6.68 -26.58
N HIS A 168 -5.03 5.57 -26.35
CA HIS A 168 -6.21 5.53 -25.48
C HIS A 168 -5.91 5.04 -24.04
N GLN A 169 -4.64 4.95 -23.66
CA GLN A 169 -4.25 4.70 -22.27
C GLN A 169 -4.67 5.91 -21.43
N SER A 170 -5.68 5.73 -20.59
CA SER A 170 -5.99 6.69 -19.53
C SER A 170 -4.71 6.94 -18.74
N GLN A 171 -4.23 8.18 -18.71
CA GLN A 171 -3.05 8.58 -17.96
C GLN A 171 -3.11 7.93 -16.57
N SER A 172 -2.05 7.21 -16.22
CA SER A 172 -1.92 6.58 -14.91
C SER A 172 -2.29 7.59 -13.84
N HIS A 173 -3.22 7.23 -12.95
CA HIS A 173 -3.52 7.99 -11.73
C HIS A 173 -2.24 8.62 -11.20
N VAL A 174 -2.23 9.95 -11.09
CA VAL A 174 -1.11 10.72 -10.54
C VAL A 174 -0.69 10.01 -9.26
N ARG A 175 0.54 9.47 -9.22
CA ARG A 175 1.09 8.89 -8.00
C ARG A 175 0.97 9.96 -6.92
N GLN A 176 0.16 9.70 -5.90
CA GLN A 176 0.06 10.58 -4.73
C GLN A 176 1.48 10.89 -4.28
N LYS A 177 1.81 12.18 -4.15
CA LYS A 177 3.15 12.64 -3.76
C LYS A 177 3.57 11.86 -2.51
N LYS A 178 4.76 11.25 -2.55
CA LYS A 178 5.37 10.56 -1.42
C LYS A 178 5.36 11.52 -0.22
N VAL A 179 4.69 11.16 0.86
CA VAL A 179 4.61 11.98 2.07
C VAL A 179 6.02 12.13 2.64
N ASP A 180 6.48 13.38 2.79
CA ASP A 180 7.71 13.69 3.50
C ASP A 180 7.44 13.62 5.01
N TRP A 181 7.81 12.49 5.60
CA TRP A 181 7.63 12.23 7.03
C TRP A 181 8.43 13.19 7.91
N ASN A 182 9.61 13.63 7.48
CA ASN A 182 10.46 14.54 8.26
C ASN A 182 9.87 15.96 8.29
N ALA A 183 9.39 16.44 7.15
CA ALA A 183 8.67 17.72 7.10
C ALA A 183 7.40 17.67 7.94
N ARG A 184 6.64 16.57 7.83
CA ARG A 184 5.39 16.37 8.59
C ARG A 184 5.64 16.30 10.09
N ASP A 185 6.67 15.58 10.54
CA ASP A 185 7.05 15.45 11.94
C ASP A 185 7.39 16.82 12.56
N ARG A 186 8.20 17.63 11.87
CA ARG A 186 8.50 19.00 12.29
C ARG A 186 7.26 19.88 12.36
N SER A 187 6.37 19.78 11.37
CA SER A 187 5.14 20.57 11.32
C SER A 187 4.21 20.23 12.49
N LEU A 188 3.95 18.95 12.71
CA LEU A 188 3.08 18.47 13.80
C LEU A 188 3.69 18.77 15.18
N THR A 189 5.02 18.66 15.31
CA THR A 189 5.72 19.01 16.55
C THR A 189 5.53 20.49 16.90
N LYS A 190 5.70 21.40 15.92
CA LYS A 190 5.43 22.83 16.13
C LYS A 190 3.98 23.11 16.49
N GLN A 191 3.03 22.41 15.84
CA GLN A 191 1.61 22.53 16.16
C GLN A 191 1.33 22.08 17.60
N LEU A 192 1.91 20.94 18.02
CA LEU A 192 1.77 20.43 19.38
C LEU A 192 2.30 21.42 20.43
N ILE A 193 3.47 22.02 20.20
CA ILE A 193 4.05 23.00 21.13
C ILE A 193 3.09 24.17 21.33
N ARG A 194 2.52 24.73 20.26
CA ARG A 194 1.50 25.80 20.37
C ARG A 194 0.25 25.35 21.12
N ILE A 195 -0.17 24.10 20.93
CA ILE A 195 -1.30 23.53 21.68
C ILE A 195 -0.96 23.46 23.17
N VAL A 196 0.24 23.00 23.53
CA VAL A 196 0.71 22.92 24.91
C VAL A 196 0.79 24.30 25.55
N GLU A 197 1.41 25.29 24.88
CA GLU A 197 1.50 26.68 25.37
C GLU A 197 0.11 27.25 25.66
N ARG A 198 -0.86 27.05 24.75
CA ARG A 198 -2.24 27.45 24.98
C ARG A 198 -2.89 26.71 26.15
N LEU A 199 -2.66 25.41 26.27
CA LEU A 199 -3.17 24.63 27.40
C LEU A 199 -2.56 25.14 28.72
N ASP A 200 -1.30 25.55 28.76
CA ASP A 200 -0.69 26.09 29.97
C ASP A 200 -1.31 27.41 30.43
N THR A 201 -1.95 28.17 29.53
CA THR A 201 -2.77 29.35 29.92
C THR A 201 -4.10 28.97 30.59
N VAL A 202 -4.59 27.75 30.36
CA VAL A 202 -5.87 27.25 30.90
C VAL A 202 -5.61 26.01 31.76
N ILE A 203 -5.53 26.23 33.06
CA ILE A 203 -5.24 25.16 34.04
C ILE A 203 -6.40 24.15 34.14
N ASP A 204 -7.63 24.54 33.80
CA ASP A 204 -8.79 23.64 33.83
C ASP A 204 -8.82 22.64 32.66
N GLY A 205 -9.61 21.59 32.82
CA GLY A 205 -9.95 20.64 31.78
C GLY A 205 -9.40 19.24 32.03
N PRO A 206 -9.63 18.33 31.06
CA PRO A 206 -9.28 16.92 31.19
C PRO A 206 -7.76 16.72 31.31
N ARG A 207 -7.36 15.50 31.69
CA ARG A 207 -5.95 15.11 31.72
C ARG A 207 -5.34 15.28 30.33
N ARG A 208 -4.20 15.96 30.26
CA ARG A 208 -3.40 16.14 29.04
C ARG A 208 -2.61 14.87 28.72
N SER A 209 -3.32 13.74 28.59
CA SER A 209 -2.73 12.44 28.24
C SER A 209 -2.16 12.43 26.82
N LYS A 210 -1.28 11.48 26.51
CA LYS A 210 -0.79 11.24 25.13
C LYS A 210 -1.92 11.25 24.09
N ASN A 211 -3.00 10.51 24.34
CA ASN A 211 -4.13 10.46 23.41
C ASN A 211 -4.90 11.78 23.34
N PHE A 212 -5.05 12.49 24.46
CA PHE A 212 -5.66 13.81 24.46
C PHE A 212 -4.87 14.78 23.59
N LEU A 213 -3.55 14.85 23.78
CA LEU A 213 -2.65 15.72 23.02
C LEU A 213 -2.66 15.39 21.53
N LEU A 214 -2.60 14.10 21.17
CA LEU A 214 -2.64 13.67 19.76
C LEU A 214 -3.96 14.02 19.07
N LYS A 215 -5.09 13.96 19.79
CA LYS A 215 -6.42 14.33 19.24
C LYS A 215 -6.56 15.81 18.90
N GLN A 216 -5.67 16.67 19.42
CA GLN A 216 -5.66 18.10 19.10
C GLN A 216 -4.92 18.41 17.79
N LEU A 217 -4.26 17.42 17.17
CA LEU A 217 -3.50 17.59 15.94
C LEU A 217 -4.36 17.30 14.70
N ASP A 218 -3.96 17.89 13.59
CA ASP A 218 -4.57 17.61 12.30
C ASP A 218 -4.33 16.16 11.87
N ASP A 219 -5.35 15.54 11.27
CA ASP A 219 -5.28 14.17 10.76
C ASP A 219 -4.82 13.15 11.83
N TYR A 220 -5.35 13.31 13.06
CA TYR A 220 -5.12 12.42 14.21
C TYR A 220 -5.18 10.92 13.84
N GLY A 221 -6.11 10.52 12.97
CA GLY A 221 -6.27 9.13 12.55
C GLY A 221 -5.03 8.56 11.86
N SER A 222 -4.36 9.35 11.02
CA SER A 222 -3.10 8.99 10.38
C SER A 222 -1.93 9.11 11.36
N VAL A 223 -1.87 10.21 12.10
CA VAL A 223 -0.78 10.52 13.05
C VAL A 223 -0.68 9.45 14.13
N SER A 224 -1.80 9.06 14.76
CA SER A 224 -1.82 8.04 15.81
C SER A 224 -1.35 6.68 15.32
N LYS A 225 -1.66 6.31 14.06
CA LYS A 225 -1.26 5.01 13.47
C LYS A 225 0.20 4.99 13.02
N LYS A 226 0.75 6.17 12.72
CA LYS A 226 2.09 6.33 12.11
C LYS A 226 3.05 7.11 13.01
N LEU A 227 2.79 7.14 14.31
CA LEU A 227 3.61 7.86 15.28
C LEU A 227 5.05 7.34 15.34
N ASN A 228 5.26 6.07 14.98
CA ASN A 228 6.60 5.47 14.82
C ASN A 228 7.45 6.13 13.72
N LEU A 229 6.81 6.80 12.74
CA LEU A 229 7.49 7.57 11.69
C LEU A 229 7.69 9.05 12.07
N LEU A 230 7.29 9.44 13.28
CA LEU A 230 7.27 10.82 13.77
C LEU A 230 8.03 10.92 15.12
N PRO A 231 9.36 10.69 15.15
CA PRO A 231 10.14 10.61 16.38
C PRO A 231 10.13 11.92 17.18
N LEU A 232 10.21 13.09 16.53
CA LEU A 232 10.20 14.37 17.24
C LEU A 232 8.85 14.59 17.93
N LEU A 233 7.76 14.32 17.22
CA LEU A 233 6.42 14.41 17.77
C LEU A 233 6.26 13.44 18.93
N SER A 234 6.69 12.19 18.77
CA SER A 234 6.60 11.17 19.82
C SER A 234 7.32 11.60 21.10
N LEU A 235 8.56 12.10 20.98
CA LEU A 235 9.34 12.63 22.10
C LEU A 235 8.63 13.82 22.76
N THR A 236 8.11 14.75 21.95
CA THR A 236 7.41 15.94 22.45
C THR A 236 6.13 15.58 23.20
N VAL A 237 5.31 14.68 22.65
CA VAL A 237 4.10 14.19 23.34
C VAL A 237 4.46 13.50 24.65
N ASN A 238 5.51 12.68 24.67
CA ASN A 238 5.93 11.99 25.89
C ASN A 238 6.48 12.95 26.95
N ARG A 239 7.08 14.07 26.54
CA ARG A 239 7.57 15.11 27.44
C ARG A 239 6.46 15.93 28.08
N TYR A 240 5.40 16.24 27.34
CA TYR A 240 4.33 17.14 27.79
C TYR A 240 3.05 16.43 28.24
N GLN A 241 2.99 15.10 28.13
CA GLN A 241 1.85 14.36 28.67
C GLN A 241 1.83 14.47 30.19
N GLU A 242 0.66 14.76 30.75
CA GLU A 242 0.46 14.69 32.20
C GLU A 242 0.44 13.23 32.64
N SER A 243 1.20 12.89 33.68
CA SER A 243 1.02 11.68 34.47
C SER A 243 -0.30 11.69 35.25
N VAL A 244 -0.67 10.56 35.85
CA VAL A 244 -1.86 10.50 36.72
C VAL A 244 -1.66 11.38 37.96
N PHE A 245 -0.45 11.36 38.53
CA PHE A 245 -0.05 12.20 39.65
C PHE A 245 -0.24 13.69 39.35
N GLU A 246 0.39 14.19 38.27
CA GLU A 246 0.33 15.62 37.91
C GLU A 246 -1.11 16.08 37.67
N PHE A 247 -1.93 15.24 37.03
CA PHE A 247 -3.34 15.57 36.82
C PHE A 247 -4.13 15.66 38.13
N GLN A 248 -3.92 14.73 39.06
CA GLN A 248 -4.60 14.77 40.35
C GLN A 248 -4.12 15.94 41.21
N ALA A 249 -2.82 16.22 41.22
CA ALA A 249 -2.24 17.39 41.89
C ALA A 249 -2.81 18.69 41.32
N ARG A 250 -2.89 18.82 39.98
CA ARG A 250 -3.51 20.00 39.32
C ARG A 250 -4.95 20.21 39.77
N ARG A 251 -5.77 19.17 39.80
CA ARG A 251 -7.17 19.25 40.25
C ARG A 251 -7.30 19.62 41.72
N LEU A 252 -6.41 19.11 42.57
CA LEU A 252 -6.36 19.49 43.98
C LEU A 252 -6.01 20.97 44.14
N VAL A 253 -4.95 21.44 43.48
CA VAL A 253 -4.55 22.86 43.48
C VAL A 253 -5.71 23.76 43.01
N MET A 254 -6.40 23.37 41.94
CA MET A 254 -7.57 24.12 41.45
C MET A 254 -8.69 24.19 42.50
N ALA A 255 -8.99 23.09 43.18
CA ALA A 255 -9.99 23.06 44.24
C ALA A 255 -9.62 23.97 45.41
N VAL A 256 -8.34 24.01 45.78
CA VAL A 256 -7.79 24.89 46.82
C VAL A 256 -7.94 26.35 46.44
N ILE A 257 -7.50 26.75 45.23
CA ILE A 257 -7.61 28.13 44.72
C ILE A 257 -9.08 28.58 44.65
N ALA A 258 -9.98 27.70 44.20
CA ALA A 258 -11.40 28.02 44.13
C ALA A 258 -12.02 28.22 45.53
N LYS A 259 -11.49 27.54 46.55
CA LYS A 259 -11.97 27.65 47.94
C LYS A 259 -11.37 28.82 48.69
N SER A 260 -10.09 29.15 48.50
CA SER A 260 -9.45 30.30 49.13
C SER A 260 -10.17 31.61 48.76
N LYS A 261 -10.60 31.75 47.50
CA LYS A 261 -11.42 32.88 47.02
C LYS A 261 -12.79 33.03 47.73
N LYS A 262 -13.32 31.97 48.34
CA LYS A 262 -14.64 31.94 48.98
C LYS A 262 -14.60 32.10 50.51
N GLY A 263 -13.42 32.20 51.12
CA GLY A 263 -13.25 32.44 52.56
C GLY A 263 -13.72 31.32 53.51
N SER A 264 -14.15 30.17 52.98
CA SER A 264 -14.67 29.05 53.78
C SER A 264 -13.58 28.08 54.22
N GLY A 265 -13.65 27.57 55.46
CA GLY A 265 -12.73 26.56 56.00
C GLY A 265 -12.61 25.29 55.13
N MET A 266 -11.42 24.69 55.14
CA MET A 266 -11.00 23.67 54.18
C MET A 266 -11.14 22.26 54.78
N SER A 267 -12.34 21.66 54.69
CA SER A 267 -12.53 20.26 55.12
C SER A 267 -12.06 19.28 54.04
N ARG A 268 -11.34 18.22 54.45
CA ARG A 268 -10.79 17.16 53.59
C ARG A 268 -11.83 16.61 52.59
N TRP A 269 -12.99 16.19 53.07
CA TRP A 269 -14.03 15.64 52.18
C TRP A 269 -14.57 16.67 51.17
N LYS A 270 -14.64 17.95 51.55
CA LYS A 270 -15.09 19.04 50.67
C LYS A 270 -14.09 19.25 49.54
N LEU A 271 -12.79 19.20 49.84
CA LEU A 271 -11.73 19.29 48.85
C LEU A 271 -11.73 18.09 47.90
N MET A 272 -11.81 16.86 48.43
CA MET A 272 -11.86 15.65 47.60
C MET A 272 -13.02 15.71 46.59
N ARG A 273 -14.22 16.10 47.04
CA ARG A 273 -15.38 16.28 46.15
C ARG A 273 -15.14 17.37 45.11
N SER A 274 -14.60 18.53 45.52
CA SER A 274 -14.37 19.66 44.61
C SER A 274 -13.29 19.35 43.56
N ALA A 275 -12.22 18.64 43.96
CA ALA A 275 -11.18 18.14 43.08
C ALA A 275 -11.61 16.88 42.31
N SER A 276 -12.80 16.34 42.61
CA SER A 276 -13.33 15.05 42.15
C SER A 276 -12.29 13.92 42.16
N LEU A 277 -11.64 13.78 43.33
CA LEU A 277 -10.69 12.73 43.67
C LEU A 277 -11.38 11.68 44.56
N PRO A 278 -11.90 10.58 43.99
CA PRO A 278 -12.50 9.51 44.78
C PRO A 278 -11.40 8.72 45.52
N LYS A 279 -11.71 8.21 46.71
CA LYS A 279 -10.75 7.53 47.60
C LYS A 279 -10.11 6.31 46.94
N GLU A 280 -10.83 5.65 46.04
CA GLU A 280 -10.40 4.43 45.36
C GLU A 280 -9.39 4.69 44.25
N ARG A 281 -9.25 5.94 43.78
CA ARG A 281 -8.38 6.28 42.64
C ARG A 281 -7.34 7.35 42.95
N ILE A 282 -7.36 7.93 44.14
CA ILE A 282 -6.33 8.89 44.56
C ILE A 282 -5.00 8.17 44.74
N LEU A 283 -3.91 8.75 44.24
CA LEU A 283 -2.57 8.23 44.46
C LEU A 283 -2.14 8.54 45.90
N PRO A 284 -1.41 7.64 46.60
CA PRO A 284 -0.98 7.85 47.99
C PRO A 284 -0.30 9.20 48.21
N ILE A 285 0.65 9.56 47.33
CA ILE A 285 1.35 10.86 47.39
C ILE A 285 0.42 12.08 47.25
N VAL A 286 -0.69 11.95 46.52
CA VAL A 286 -1.69 13.02 46.40
C VAL A 286 -2.61 13.05 47.61
N ASP A 287 -2.84 11.90 48.24
CA ASP A 287 -3.58 11.80 49.50
C ASP A 287 -2.81 12.45 50.65
N ASP A 288 -1.49 12.22 50.71
CA ASP A 288 -0.59 12.90 51.65
C ASP A 288 -0.56 14.41 51.40
N LEU A 289 -0.49 14.83 50.12
CA LEU A 289 -0.57 16.24 49.74
C LEU A 289 -1.89 16.87 50.18
N LEU A 290 -3.00 16.15 50.03
CA LEU A 290 -4.33 16.59 50.47
C LEU A 290 -4.36 16.79 52.00
N ASP A 291 -3.81 15.86 52.77
CA ASP A 291 -3.73 15.99 54.23
C ASP A 291 -2.87 17.18 54.64
N TRP A 292 -1.71 17.36 54.03
CA TRP A 292 -0.84 18.51 54.26
C TRP A 292 -1.57 19.84 53.99
N VAL A 293 -2.30 19.94 52.86
CA VAL A 293 -3.09 21.12 52.52
C VAL A 293 -4.17 21.39 53.57
N VAL A 294 -4.89 20.37 54.04
CA VAL A 294 -5.96 20.53 55.03
C VAL A 294 -5.39 20.97 56.39
N ILE A 295 -4.29 20.36 56.84
CA ILE A 295 -3.64 20.70 58.11
C ILE A 295 -3.10 22.14 58.04
N GLY A 296 -2.36 22.49 56.99
CA GLY A 296 -1.84 23.85 56.80
C GLY A 296 -2.92 24.93 56.69
N SER A 297 -4.12 24.58 56.21
CA SER A 297 -5.28 25.50 56.15
C SER A 297 -5.93 25.75 57.51
N ASN A 298 -5.74 24.84 58.46
CA ASN A 298 -6.29 24.94 59.82
C ASN A 298 -5.33 25.66 60.77
N ILE A 299 -4.07 25.83 60.38
CA ILE A 299 -3.11 26.72 61.04
C ILE A 299 -3.41 28.14 60.54
N LYS A 300 -4.45 28.76 61.11
CA LYS A 300 -4.70 30.20 61.00
C LYS A 300 -4.20 30.91 62.23
#